data_AF-A0AAU0PNL6-F1
#
_entry.id   AF-A0AAU0PNL6-F1
#
_cell.length_a   1.000
_cell.length_b   1.000
_cell.length_c   1.000
_cell.angle_alpha   90.00
_cell.angle_beta   90.00
_cell.angle_gamma   90.00
#
_symmetry.space_group_name_H-M   'P 1'
#
loop_
_entity.id
_entity.type
_entity.pdbx_description
1 polymer ?
#
loop_
_entity_poly.entity_id
_entity_poly.type
_entity_poly.pdbx_seq_one_letter_code
_entity_poly.pdbx_strand_id
1 'polypeptide(L)'
;MVDKIVDNMQQLILELKNAINQDIEDIKASKHEELFGRNDRKNSIINEIVNQKVELNKELSTLIQNNFDVNIYRDKVNELEEGLRTLYELNKKLANIVLPIKQMYKELLDEISEQSGGQIFDIKA
;
A
#
# COMPACT_ATOMS: atom_id res chain seq x y z
N MET A 1 13.54 15.03 -16.77
CA MET A 1 12.80 15.16 -15.49
C MET A 1 11.73 14.08 -15.38
N VAL A 2 10.86 13.95 -16.38
CA VAL A 2 9.84 12.88 -16.49
C VAL A 2 10.41 11.48 -16.26
N ASP A 3 11.48 11.10 -16.95
CA ASP A 3 12.11 9.77 -16.76
C ASP A 3 12.47 9.48 -15.31
N LYS A 4 13.15 10.44 -14.65
CA LYS A 4 13.53 10.30 -13.24
C LYS A 4 12.32 10.12 -12.33
N ILE A 5 11.22 10.84 -12.60
CA ILE A 5 9.99 10.71 -11.81
C ILE A 5 9.40 9.31 -12.02
N VAL A 6 9.28 8.86 -13.26
CA VAL A 6 8.70 7.55 -13.57
C VAL A 6 9.56 6.41 -13.00
N ASP A 7 10.88 6.45 -13.20
CA ASP A 7 11.80 5.44 -12.71
C ASP A 7 11.74 5.37 -11.16
N ASN A 8 11.66 6.52 -10.47
CA ASN A 8 11.49 6.56 -9.02
C ASN A 8 10.14 5.98 -8.57
N MET A 9 9.04 6.32 -9.26
CA MET A 9 7.72 5.77 -8.94
C MET A 9 7.71 4.25 -9.11
N GLN A 10 8.35 3.72 -10.15
CA GLN A 10 8.48 2.27 -10.37
C GLN A 10 9.23 1.58 -9.23
N GLN A 11 10.31 2.19 -8.73
CA GLN A 11 11.04 1.66 -7.56
C GLN A 11 10.19 1.66 -6.29
N LEU A 12 9.47 2.75 -6.02
CA LEU A 12 8.56 2.85 -4.88
C LEU A 12 7.42 1.83 -4.94
N ILE A 13 6.86 1.62 -6.14
CA ILE A 13 5.83 0.59 -6.37
C ILE A 13 6.41 -0.80 -6.10
N LEU A 14 7.63 -1.10 -6.56
CA LEU A 14 8.28 -2.38 -6.32
C LEU A 14 8.53 -2.61 -4.82
N GLU A 15 9.03 -1.60 -4.11
CA GLU A 15 9.24 -1.65 -2.66
C GLU A 15 7.92 -1.94 -1.92
N LEU A 16 6.84 -1.25 -2.29
CA LEU A 16 5.54 -1.43 -1.66
C LEU A 16 4.92 -2.81 -1.97
N LYS A 17 5.09 -3.32 -3.20
CA LYS A 17 4.68 -4.68 -3.56
C LYS A 17 5.42 -5.72 -2.71
N ASN A 18 6.72 -5.55 -2.51
CA ASN A 18 7.53 -6.44 -1.69
C ASN A 18 7.08 -6.41 -0.21
N ALA A 19 6.80 -5.22 0.33
CA ALA A 19 6.27 -5.07 1.68
C ALA A 19 4.91 -5.77 1.86
N ILE A 20 3.99 -5.62 0.90
CA ILE A 20 2.68 -6.29 0.93
C ILE A 20 2.83 -7.81 0.82
N ASN A 21 3.72 -8.30 -0.04
CA ASN A 21 4.00 -9.74 -0.13
C ASN A 21 4.55 -10.28 1.19
N GLN A 22 5.45 -9.53 1.84
CA GLN A 22 5.96 -9.90 3.16
C GLN A 22 4.83 -9.93 4.21
N ASP A 23 3.91 -8.97 4.19
CA ASP A 23 2.73 -8.98 5.07
C ASP A 23 1.88 -10.24 4.84
N ILE A 24 1.66 -10.63 3.58
CA ILE A 24 0.91 -11.84 3.24
C ILE A 24 1.59 -13.09 3.82
N GLU A 25 2.92 -13.23 3.67
CA GLU A 25 3.64 -14.38 4.20
C GLU A 25 3.69 -14.37 5.74
N ASP A 26 3.87 -13.21 6.37
CA ASP A 26 3.87 -13.09 7.82
C ASP A 26 2.51 -13.44 8.42
N ILE A 27 1.40 -13.04 7.80
CA ILE A 27 0.05 -13.44 8.25
C ILE A 27 -0.13 -14.95 8.16
N LYS A 28 0.29 -15.57 7.06
CA LYS A 28 0.23 -17.05 6.91
C LYS A 28 1.05 -17.77 7.98
N ALA A 29 2.15 -17.15 8.42
CA ALA A 29 3.01 -17.65 9.49
C ALA A 29 2.57 -17.20 10.90
N SER A 30 1.39 -16.56 11.04
CA SER A 30 0.86 -16.02 12.30
C SER A 30 1.74 -14.96 12.98
N LYS A 31 2.59 -14.25 12.22
CA LYS A 31 3.48 -13.18 12.68
C LYS A 31 2.83 -11.80 12.53
N HIS A 32 1.80 -11.54 13.32
CA HIS A 32 0.97 -10.34 13.13
C HIS A 32 1.61 -9.01 13.61
N GLU A 33 2.57 -9.06 14.55
CA GLU A 33 3.24 -7.86 15.09
C GLU A 33 4.10 -7.13 14.06
N GLU A 34 4.75 -7.88 13.17
CA GLU A 34 5.65 -7.37 12.13
C GLU A 34 4.94 -6.45 11.11
N LEU A 35 3.62 -6.61 10.96
CA LEU A 35 2.80 -5.79 10.08
C LEU A 35 2.69 -4.34 10.59
N PHE A 36 2.66 -4.17 11.92
CA PHE A 36 2.59 -2.84 12.53
C PHE A 36 3.87 -2.05 12.27
N GLY A 37 5.04 -2.69 12.41
CA GLY A 37 6.34 -2.06 12.19
C GLY A 37 6.56 -1.58 10.74
N ARG A 38 5.88 -2.19 9.76
CA ARG A 38 5.98 -1.81 8.34
C ARG A 38 4.93 -0.79 7.90
N ASN A 39 3.87 -0.56 8.67
CA ASN A 39 2.78 0.33 8.25
C ASN A 39 3.24 1.76 8.00
N ASP A 40 4.10 2.31 8.86
CA ASP A 40 4.60 3.67 8.70
C ASP A 40 5.42 3.82 7.41
N ARG A 41 6.28 2.85 7.10
CA ARG A 41 7.04 2.86 5.84
C ARG A 41 6.12 2.74 4.63
N LYS A 42 5.15 1.83 4.64
CA LYS A 42 4.16 1.70 3.55
C LYS A 42 3.40 3.01 3.32
N ASN A 43 2.96 3.68 4.39
CA ASN A 43 2.27 4.96 4.32
C ASN A 43 3.17 6.06 3.73
N SER A 44 4.46 6.11 4.13
CA SER A 44 5.44 7.02 3.52
C SER A 44 5.56 6.79 2.02
N ILE A 45 5.74 5.54 1.59
CA ILE A 45 5.86 5.17 0.17
C ILE A 45 4.60 5.58 -0.60
N ILE A 46 3.40 5.33 -0.06
CA ILE A 46 2.14 5.74 -0.69
C ILE A 46 2.09 7.26 -0.90
N ASN A 47 2.44 8.03 0.13
CA ASN A 47 2.47 9.49 0.05
C ASN A 47 3.49 9.98 -0.98
N GLU A 48 4.66 9.35 -1.04
CA GLU A 48 5.70 9.66 -2.03
C GLU A 48 5.21 9.38 -3.46
N ILE A 49 4.54 8.25 -3.71
CA ILE A 49 3.92 7.91 -5.01
C ILE A 49 2.87 8.95 -5.40
N VAL A 50 2.00 9.36 -4.46
CA VAL A 50 0.95 10.37 -4.71
C VAL A 50 1.58 11.72 -5.08
N ASN A 51 2.61 12.14 -4.35
CA ASN A 51 3.31 13.39 -4.65
C ASN A 51 4.02 13.34 -6.02
N GLN A 52 4.71 12.24 -6.32
CA GLN A 52 5.37 12.07 -7.62
C GLN A 52 4.38 12.02 -8.79
N LYS A 53 3.17 11.47 -8.59
CA LYS A 53 2.10 11.56 -9.60
C LYS A 53 1.71 13.00 -9.91
N VAL A 54 1.60 13.86 -8.90
CA VAL A 54 1.29 15.28 -9.09
C VAL A 54 2.39 15.97 -9.90
N GLU A 55 3.65 15.73 -9.54
CA GLU A 55 4.79 16.29 -10.27
C GLU A 55 4.90 15.76 -11.70
N LEU A 56 4.65 14.46 -11.92
CA LEU A 56 4.63 13.86 -13.25
C LEU A 56 3.60 14.56 -14.16
N ASN A 57 2.38 14.74 -13.65
CA ASN A 57 1.31 15.42 -14.40
C ASN A 57 1.67 16.87 -14.74
N LYS A 58 2.31 17.57 -13.80
CA LYS A 58 2.75 18.95 -14.00
C LYS A 58 3.82 19.03 -15.08
N GLU A 59 4.84 18.19 -15.02
CA GLU A 59 5.92 18.13 -16.00
C GLU A 59 5.41 17.78 -17.40
N LEU A 60 4.54 16.76 -17.51
CA LEU A 60 3.91 16.40 -18.78
C LEU A 60 3.08 17.55 -19.37
N SER A 61 2.32 18.26 -18.53
CA SER A 61 1.54 19.43 -18.96
C SER A 61 2.43 20.56 -19.46
N THR A 62 3.55 20.83 -18.79
CA THR A 62 4.54 21.83 -19.23
C THR A 62 5.17 21.46 -20.57
N LEU A 63 5.50 20.18 -20.78
CA LEU A 63 6.04 19.72 -22.06
C LEU A 63 5.03 19.89 -23.21
N ILE A 64 3.75 19.59 -22.97
CA ILE A 64 2.67 19.81 -23.95
C ILE A 64 2.54 21.31 -24.29
N GLN A 65 2.55 22.19 -23.29
CA GLN A 65 2.47 23.65 -23.48
C GLN A 65 3.66 24.18 -24.30
N ASN A 66 4.82 23.55 -24.17
CA ASN A 66 6.03 23.91 -24.89
C ASN A 66 6.15 23.19 -26.26
N ASN A 67 5.08 22.56 -26.76
CA ASN A 67 5.02 21.80 -28.02
C ASN A 67 6.04 20.64 -28.13
N PHE A 68 6.43 20.04 -27.00
CA PHE A 68 7.20 18.79 -27.02
C PHE A 68 6.28 17.59 -27.20
N ASP A 69 6.70 16.62 -27.99
CA ASP A 69 6.00 15.34 -28.13
C ASP A 69 6.16 14.50 -26.86
N VAL A 70 5.08 14.35 -26.10
CA VAL A 70 5.04 13.54 -24.87
C VAL A 70 4.81 12.06 -25.12
N ASN A 71 4.47 11.64 -26.35
CA ASN A 71 4.23 10.23 -26.67
C ASN A 71 5.48 9.36 -26.48
N ILE A 72 6.67 9.97 -26.47
CA ILE A 72 7.94 9.30 -26.15
C ILE A 72 7.93 8.65 -24.75
N TYR A 73 7.08 9.11 -23.82
CA TYR A 73 6.96 8.57 -22.47
C TYR A 73 5.82 7.54 -22.33
N ARG A 74 5.06 7.27 -23.39
CA ARG A 74 3.84 6.46 -23.33
C ARG A 74 4.08 5.08 -22.74
N ASP A 75 5.09 4.37 -23.21
CA ASP A 75 5.35 3.00 -22.77
C ASP A 75 5.74 2.96 -21.28
N LYS A 76 6.54 3.92 -20.82
CA LYS A 76 6.91 4.05 -19.41
C LYS A 76 5.70 4.37 -18.52
N VAL A 77 4.81 5.24 -18.98
CA VAL A 77 3.58 5.58 -18.24
C VAL A 77 2.62 4.39 -18.21
N ASN A 78 2.51 3.62 -19.29
CA ASN A 78 1.72 2.39 -19.32
C ASN A 78 2.27 1.35 -18.33
N GLU A 79 3.59 1.18 -18.27
CA GLU A 79 4.23 0.27 -17.33
C GLU A 79 4.00 0.71 -15.87
N LEU A 80 4.03 2.02 -15.62
CA LEU A 80 3.69 2.59 -14.33
C LEU A 80 2.23 2.29 -13.94
N GLU A 81 1.29 2.43 -14.86
CA GLU A 81 -0.12 2.11 -14.67
C GLU A 81 -0.33 0.63 -14.32
N GLU A 82 0.28 -0.28 -15.08
CA GLU A 82 0.22 -1.71 -14.80
C GLU A 82 0.88 -2.05 -13.44
N GLY A 83 1.94 -1.33 -13.10
CA GLY A 83 2.59 -1.38 -11.80
C GLY A 83 1.61 -1.09 -10.65
N LEU A 84 0.87 0.02 -10.74
CA LEU A 84 -0.14 0.44 -9.77
C LEU A 84 -1.35 -0.50 -9.72
N ARG A 85 -1.78 -1.02 -10.88
CA ARG A 85 -2.87 -2.00 -10.95
C ARG A 85 -2.52 -3.30 -10.24
N THR A 86 -1.32 -3.82 -10.48
CA THR A 86 -0.81 -5.02 -9.76
C THR A 86 -0.74 -4.77 -8.25
N LEU A 87 -0.31 -3.57 -7.84
CA LEU A 87 -0.25 -3.19 -6.43
C LEU A 87 -1.65 -3.18 -5.79
N TYR A 88 -2.67 -2.66 -6.49
CA TYR A 88 -4.06 -2.70 -6.04
C TYR A 88 -4.56 -4.13 -5.81
N GLU A 89 -4.31 -5.04 -6.76
CA GLU A 89 -4.71 -6.45 -6.63
C GLU A 89 -3.99 -7.17 -5.49
N LEU A 90 -2.70 -6.88 -5.28
CA LEU A 90 -1.96 -7.41 -4.13
C LEU A 90 -2.52 -6.92 -2.79
N ASN A 91 -2.86 -5.63 -2.70
CA ASN A 91 -3.46 -5.07 -1.49
C ASN A 91 -4.85 -5.66 -1.22
N LYS A 92 -5.65 -5.88 -2.28
CA LYS A 92 -6.95 -6.57 -2.17
C LYS A 92 -6.78 -8.00 -1.67
N LYS A 93 -5.78 -8.72 -2.16
CA LYS A 93 -5.44 -10.07 -1.68
C LYS A 93 -5.07 -10.05 -0.20
N LEU A 94 -4.23 -9.10 0.24
CA LEU A 94 -3.89 -8.92 1.65
C LEU A 94 -5.14 -8.67 2.50
N ALA A 95 -6.02 -7.76 2.07
CA ALA A 95 -7.26 -7.45 2.79
C ALA A 95 -8.17 -8.68 2.94
N ASN A 96 -8.31 -9.49 1.89
CA ASN A 96 -9.10 -10.72 1.93
C ASN A 96 -8.59 -11.76 2.95
N ILE A 97 -7.29 -11.71 3.29
CA ILE A 97 -6.69 -12.58 4.31
C ILE A 97 -6.83 -11.94 5.70
N VAL A 98 -6.55 -10.64 5.83
CA VAL A 98 -6.53 -9.93 7.11
C VAL A 98 -7.93 -9.77 7.71
N LEU A 99 -8.94 -9.43 6.89
CA LEU A 99 -10.27 -9.08 7.39
C LEU A 99 -10.97 -10.24 8.13
N PRO A 100 -10.98 -11.49 7.61
CA PRO A 100 -11.56 -12.61 8.34
C PRO A 100 -10.84 -12.90 9.67
N ILE A 101 -9.52 -12.80 9.69
CA ILE A 101 -8.71 -13.01 10.91
C ILE A 101 -9.07 -11.95 11.97
N LYS A 102 -9.17 -10.68 11.56
CA LYS A 102 -9.59 -9.59 12.45
C LYS A 102 -11.00 -9.81 12.99
N GLN A 103 -11.92 -10.29 12.16
CA GLN A 103 -13.29 -10.60 12.57
C GLN A 103 -13.33 -11.73 13.60
N MET A 104 -12.58 -12.81 13.36
CA MET A 104 -12.46 -13.94 14.29
C MET A 104 -11.91 -13.50 15.66
N TYR A 105 -10.85 -12.67 15.68
CA TYR A 105 -10.32 -12.13 16.95
C TYR A 105 -11.35 -11.28 17.69
N LYS A 106 -12.15 -10.49 16.97
CA LYS A 106 -13.22 -9.70 17.57
C LYS A 106 -14.29 -10.58 18.18
N GLU A 107 -14.77 -11.59 17.45
CA GLU A 107 -15.79 -12.52 17.95
C GLU A 107 -15.32 -13.25 19.20
N LEU A 108 -14.06 -13.71 19.24
CA LEU A 108 -13.47 -14.33 20.44
C LEU A 108 -13.43 -13.37 21.64
N LEU A 109 -13.08 -12.10 21.41
CA LEU A 109 -13.06 -11.09 22.48
C LEU A 109 -14.47 -10.78 22.98
N ASP A 110 -15.44 -10.70 22.08
CA ASP A 110 -16.85 -10.47 22.41
C ASP A 110 -17.38 -11.64 23.26
N GLU A 111 -17.13 -12.91 22.86
CA GLU A 111 -17.51 -14.10 23.63
C GLU A 111 -16.88 -14.13 25.03
N ILE A 112 -15.58 -13.83 25.14
CA ILE A 112 -14.86 -13.77 26.42
C ILE A 112 -15.44 -12.67 27.33
N SER A 113 -15.77 -11.52 26.75
CA SER A 113 -16.34 -10.38 27.47
C SER A 113 -17.75 -10.67 27.98
N GLU A 114 -18.57 -11.35 27.18
CA GLU A 114 -19.92 -11.80 27.57
C GLU A 114 -19.87 -12.87 28.68
N GLN A 115 -18.95 -13.84 28.59
CA GLN A 115 -18.80 -14.89 29.60
C GLN A 115 -18.25 -14.36 30.93
N SER A 116 -17.49 -13.27 30.91
CA SER A 116 -16.83 -12.70 32.10
C SER A 116 -17.56 -11.49 32.69
N GLY A 117 -18.79 -11.20 32.24
CA GLY A 117 -19.62 -10.14 32.81
C GLY A 117 -19.13 -8.71 32.50
N GLY A 118 -18.37 -8.51 31.43
CA GLY A 118 -17.98 -7.19 30.94
C GLY A 118 -16.71 -6.56 31.54
N GLN A 119 -15.94 -7.28 32.38
CA GLN A 119 -14.64 -6.82 32.87
C GLN A 119 -13.53 -7.79 32.44
N ILE A 120 -12.93 -7.55 31.28
CA ILE A 120 -11.75 -8.31 30.85
C ILE A 120 -10.48 -7.45 30.78
N PHE A 121 -10.55 -6.14 30.47
CA PHE A 121 -9.36 -5.30 30.41
C PHE A 121 -9.58 -3.88 30.92
N ASP A 122 -9.15 -3.63 32.16
CA ASP A 122 -8.83 -2.29 32.66
C ASP A 122 -7.37 -1.98 32.24
N ILE A 123 -7.11 -1.89 30.92
CA ILE A 123 -5.79 -1.43 30.43
C ILE A 123 -5.77 0.09 30.59
N LYS A 124 -5.20 0.53 31.71
CA LYS A 124 -4.84 1.93 31.91
C LYS A 124 -3.73 2.33 30.94
N ALA A 125 -3.97 3.47 30.28
CA ALA A 125 -3.05 4.21 29.43
C ALA A 125 -1.78 4.66 30.17
#